data_AF-A0A358WAA0-F1
#
_entry.id   AF-A0A358WAA0-F1
#
_cell.length_a   1.000
_cell.length_b   1.000
_cell.length_c   1.000
_cell.angle_alpha   90.00
_cell.angle_beta   90.00
_cell.angle_gamma   90.00
#
_symmetry.space_group_name_H-M   'P 1'
#
loop_
_entity.id
_entity.type
_entity.pdbx_description
1 polymer ?
#
loop_
_entity_poly.entity_id
_entity_poly.type
_entity_poly.pdbx_seq_one_letter_code
_entity_poly.pdbx_strand_id
1 'polypeptide(L)'
;MELRRLAKKIREMLDLTNELYFPIVEVLEILHKFDEDAHFEIVEADELEENEHAVTDIISKTIKIRSDVYEGACNGVGRDRMTIAHEFAHFITLCVCGFRLARSFGDVDVPPYCDPEWQAKCLAGELMIDSDLVKGMSRSEVSEKCGVSYDAAKLQLSKI
;
A
#
# COMPACT_ATOMS: atom_id res chain seq x y z
N MET A 1 0.12 -5.16 -15.09
CA MET A 1 -0.87 -6.23 -15.34
C MET A 1 -0.96 -7.19 -14.16
N GLU A 2 0.17 -7.69 -13.64
CA GLU A 2 0.17 -8.61 -12.49
C GLU A 2 -0.24 -7.94 -11.16
N LEU A 3 0.30 -6.76 -10.82
CA LEU A 3 -0.06 -6.06 -9.57
C LEU A 3 -1.54 -5.65 -9.49
N ARG A 4 -2.14 -5.23 -10.61
CA ARG A 4 -3.59 -4.96 -10.67
C ARG A 4 -4.43 -6.21 -10.43
N ARG A 5 -4.02 -7.36 -10.97
CA ARG A 5 -4.69 -8.65 -10.71
C ARG A 5 -4.52 -9.07 -9.25
N LEU A 6 -3.34 -8.85 -8.68
CA LEU A 6 -3.08 -9.09 -7.26
C LEU A 6 -3.95 -8.22 -6.36
N ALA A 7 -4.05 -6.91 -6.65
CA ALA A 7 -4.93 -5.99 -5.94
C ALA A 7 -6.39 -6.47 -5.96
N LYS A 8 -6.89 -6.90 -7.12
CA LYS A 8 -8.24 -7.45 -7.26
C LYS A 8 -8.45 -8.71 -6.43
N LYS A 9 -7.51 -9.66 -6.45
CA LYS A 9 -7.59 -10.87 -5.61
C LYS A 9 -7.63 -10.55 -4.12
N ILE A 10 -6.83 -9.58 -3.67
CA ILE A 10 -6.83 -9.13 -2.28
C ILE A 10 -8.18 -8.50 -1.93
N ARG A 11 -8.71 -7.63 -2.79
CA ARG A 11 -10.03 -7.01 -2.60
C ARG A 11 -11.15 -8.05 -2.61
N GLU A 12 -11.09 -9.05 -3.47
CA GLU A 12 -12.03 -10.18 -3.48
C GLU A 12 -11.96 -10.99 -2.18
N MET A 13 -10.74 -11.31 -1.69
CA MET A 13 -10.55 -12.04 -0.44
C MET A 13 -11.09 -11.29 0.79
N LEU A 14 -11.12 -9.95 0.70
CA LEU A 14 -11.61 -9.05 1.75
C LEU A 14 -13.09 -8.67 1.56
N ASP A 15 -13.78 -9.21 0.56
CA ASP A 15 -15.16 -8.85 0.18
C ASP A 15 -15.35 -7.35 -0.19
N LEU A 16 -14.32 -6.72 -0.76
CA LEU A 16 -14.27 -5.30 -1.13
C LEU A 16 -14.37 -5.04 -2.63
N THR A 17 -14.77 -6.03 -3.44
CA THR A 17 -14.72 -5.94 -4.92
C THR A 17 -15.47 -4.72 -5.50
N ASN A 18 -16.54 -4.26 -4.85
CA ASN A 18 -17.35 -3.12 -5.32
C ASN A 18 -17.24 -1.86 -4.43
N GLU A 19 -16.34 -1.86 -3.44
CA GLU A 19 -16.25 -0.79 -2.45
C GLU A 19 -15.22 0.27 -2.84
N LEU A 20 -15.62 1.53 -3.04
CA LEU A 20 -14.64 2.57 -3.41
C LEU A 20 -13.60 2.84 -2.32
N TYR A 21 -13.99 2.63 -1.05
CA TYR A 21 -13.12 2.85 0.11
C TYR A 21 -12.43 1.54 0.50
N PHE A 22 -11.10 1.56 0.54
CA PHE A 22 -10.31 0.44 1.07
C PHE A 22 -9.95 0.70 2.56
N PRO A 23 -10.44 -0.11 3.51
CA PRO A 23 -10.27 0.09 4.94
C PRO A 23 -8.88 -0.39 5.41
N ILE A 24 -7.82 0.33 5.00
CA ILE A 24 -6.44 -0.11 5.22
C ILE A 24 -6.07 -0.30 6.71
N VAL A 25 -6.64 0.51 7.61
CA VAL A 25 -6.39 0.39 9.05
C VAL A 25 -6.98 -0.92 9.57
N GLU A 26 -8.21 -1.24 9.18
CA GLU A 26 -8.88 -2.49 9.54
C GLU A 26 -8.20 -3.71 8.90
N VAL A 27 -7.58 -3.54 7.73
CA VAL A 27 -6.80 -4.60 7.07
C VAL A 27 -5.53 -4.93 7.87
N LEU A 28 -4.90 -3.96 8.55
CA LEU A 28 -3.75 -4.23 9.43
C LEU A 28 -4.12 -5.20 10.57
N GLU A 29 -5.32 -5.06 11.14
CA GLU A 29 -5.81 -5.91 12.24
C GLU A 29 -5.96 -7.39 11.84
N ILE A 30 -6.03 -7.67 10.53
CA ILE A 30 -6.16 -9.02 9.98
C ILE A 30 -4.93 -9.44 9.17
N LEU A 31 -3.77 -8.81 9.36
CA LEU A 31 -2.50 -9.18 8.72
C LEU A 31 -2.18 -10.67 8.85
N HIS A 32 -2.45 -11.26 10.02
CA HIS A 32 -2.25 -12.68 10.30
C HIS A 32 -2.99 -13.62 9.34
N LYS A 33 -4.02 -13.15 8.62
CA LYS A 33 -4.71 -13.92 7.58
C LYS A 33 -3.92 -14.05 6.28
N PHE A 34 -2.96 -13.15 6.04
CA PHE A 34 -2.08 -13.17 4.87
C PHE A 34 -0.80 -13.96 5.15
N ASP A 35 -0.28 -13.88 6.38
CA ASP A 35 0.86 -14.65 6.88
C ASP A 35 0.73 -14.75 8.41
N GLU A 36 0.80 -15.95 8.98
CA GLU A 36 0.53 -16.18 10.41
C GLU A 36 1.50 -15.48 11.36
N ASP A 37 2.71 -15.18 10.89
CA ASP A 37 3.75 -14.49 11.67
C ASP A 37 3.64 -12.96 11.56
N ALA A 38 2.81 -12.44 10.64
CA ALA A 38 2.73 -11.03 10.36
C ALA A 38 1.98 -10.25 11.45
N HIS A 39 2.54 -9.11 11.80
CA HIS A 39 1.95 -8.16 12.75
C HIS A 39 2.35 -6.74 12.37
N PHE A 40 1.70 -5.76 12.99
CA PHE A 40 2.08 -4.36 12.89
C PHE A 40 2.33 -3.79 14.28
N GLU A 41 3.19 -2.77 14.34
CA GLU A 41 3.53 -2.08 15.57
C GLU A 41 3.39 -0.58 15.35
N ILE A 42 2.84 0.11 16.35
CA ILE A 42 2.83 1.57 16.40
C ILE A 42 4.06 1.97 17.20
N VAL A 43 4.91 2.79 16.59
CA VAL A 43 6.20 3.17 17.14
C VAL A 43 6.35 4.69 17.23
N GLU A 44 7.24 5.14 18.10
CA GLU A 44 7.59 6.55 18.19
C GLU A 44 8.52 6.99 17.05
N ALA A 45 8.62 8.30 16.83
CA ALA A 45 9.37 8.87 15.70
C ALA A 45 10.88 8.56 15.76
N ASP A 46 11.44 8.37 16.95
CA ASP A 46 12.85 8.06 17.17
C ASP A 46 13.20 6.57 17.02
N GLU A 47 12.19 5.71 16.81
CA GLU A 47 12.36 4.28 16.52
C GLU A 47 12.50 3.98 15.01
N LEU A 48 12.28 4.98 14.16
CA LEU A 48 12.41 4.90 12.70
C LEU A 48 13.58 5.77 12.19
N GLU A 49 14.00 5.53 10.94
CA GLU A 49 15.01 6.39 10.31
C GLU A 49 14.50 7.84 10.11
N GLU A 50 15.42 8.80 10.02
CA GLU A 50 15.08 10.19 9.81
C GLU A 50 14.27 10.36 8.50
N ASN A 51 13.06 10.92 8.61
CA ASN A 51 12.06 11.10 7.53
C ASN A 51 11.23 9.87 7.16
N GLU A 52 11.41 8.76 7.86
CA GLU A 52 10.58 7.58 7.70
C GLU A 52 9.26 7.75 8.47
N HIS A 53 8.17 7.32 7.83
CA HIS A 53 6.80 7.47 8.35
C HIS A 53 6.19 6.12 8.72
N ALA A 54 6.63 5.07 8.04
CA ALA A 54 6.36 3.68 8.31
C ALA A 54 7.39 2.83 7.53
N VAL A 55 7.58 1.59 7.93
CA VAL A 55 8.48 0.64 7.25
C VAL A 55 8.05 -0.80 7.46
N THR A 56 8.28 -1.62 6.44
CA THR A 56 8.12 -3.07 6.49
C THR A 56 9.46 -3.74 6.75
N ASP A 57 9.62 -4.35 7.92
CA ASP A 57 10.74 -5.27 8.19
C ASP A 57 10.40 -6.66 7.64
N ILE A 58 11.03 -7.02 6.53
CA ILE A 58 10.80 -8.31 5.85
C ILE A 58 11.32 -9.51 6.63
N ILE A 59 12.25 -9.32 7.58
CA ILE A 59 12.86 -10.39 8.36
C ILE A 59 11.91 -10.78 9.48
N SER A 60 11.39 -9.79 10.23
CA SER A 60 10.42 -10.03 11.29
C SER A 60 8.97 -10.10 10.81
N LYS A 61 8.72 -9.76 9.52
CA LYS A 61 7.38 -9.62 8.92
C LYS A 61 6.52 -8.59 9.68
N THR A 62 7.15 -7.51 10.14
CA THR A 62 6.51 -6.47 10.94
C THR A 62 6.35 -5.19 10.12
N ILE A 63 5.15 -4.63 10.10
CA ILE A 63 4.93 -3.26 9.60
C ILE A 63 5.00 -2.30 10.79
N LYS A 64 6.04 -1.47 10.86
CA LYS A 64 6.17 -0.43 11.87
C LYS A 64 5.59 0.86 11.33
N ILE A 65 4.72 1.51 12.10
CA ILE A 65 4.00 2.72 11.69
C ILE A 65 4.21 3.77 12.76
N ARG A 66 4.67 4.96 12.35
CA ARG A 66 4.83 6.06 13.29
C ARG A 66 3.47 6.47 13.89
N SER A 67 3.43 6.77 15.18
CA SER A 67 2.20 7.05 15.92
C SER A 67 1.32 8.12 15.27
N ASP A 68 1.88 9.24 14.85
CA ASP A 68 1.18 10.33 14.15
C ASP A 68 0.58 9.90 12.79
N VAL A 69 1.25 9.02 12.06
CA VAL A 69 0.78 8.46 10.78
C VAL A 69 -0.37 7.50 11.02
N TYR A 70 -0.27 6.63 12.04
CA TYR A 70 -1.38 5.73 12.39
C TYR A 70 -2.62 6.52 12.83
N GLU A 71 -2.46 7.52 13.69
CA GLU A 71 -3.55 8.42 14.11
C GLU A 71 -4.13 9.19 12.93
N GLY A 72 -3.30 9.73 12.04
CA GLY A 72 -3.73 10.39 10.83
C GLY A 72 -4.56 9.48 9.93
N ALA A 73 -4.12 8.24 9.73
CA ALA A 73 -4.84 7.25 8.94
C ALA A 73 -6.20 6.88 9.57
N CYS A 74 -6.25 6.69 10.89
CA CYS A 74 -7.50 6.49 11.64
C CYS A 74 -8.47 7.66 11.49
N ASN A 75 -7.94 8.88 11.42
CA ASN A 75 -8.71 10.11 11.19
C ASN A 75 -9.05 10.38 9.71
N GLY A 76 -8.74 9.45 8.81
CA GLY A 76 -9.07 9.55 7.39
C GLY A 76 -8.11 10.42 6.57
N VAL A 77 -6.93 10.77 7.11
CA VAL A 77 -5.92 11.54 6.37
C VAL A 77 -5.39 10.70 5.22
N GLY A 78 -5.77 11.07 3.99
CA GLY A 78 -5.50 10.26 2.80
C GLY A 78 -4.01 10.05 2.50
N ARG A 79 -3.12 10.95 2.94
CA ARG A 79 -1.65 10.74 2.84
C ARG A 79 -1.24 9.55 3.71
N ASP A 80 -1.64 9.55 4.96
CA ASP A 80 -1.18 8.58 5.95
C ASP A 80 -1.78 7.20 5.67
N ARG A 81 -3.04 7.16 5.23
CA ARG A 81 -3.65 5.94 4.67
C ARG A 81 -2.86 5.37 3.50
N MET A 82 -2.39 6.22 2.58
CA MET A 82 -1.56 5.80 1.45
C MET A 82 -0.17 5.32 1.90
N THR A 83 0.41 5.93 2.93
CA THR A 83 1.68 5.46 3.52
C THR A 83 1.53 4.05 4.08
N ILE A 84 0.49 3.80 4.87
CA ILE A 84 0.23 2.44 5.40
C ILE A 84 -0.04 1.45 4.25
N ALA A 85 -0.82 1.85 3.24
CA ALA A 85 -1.10 1.00 2.09
C ALA A 85 0.17 0.64 1.30
N HIS A 86 1.15 1.55 1.25
CA HIS A 86 2.46 1.32 0.63
C HIS A 86 3.24 0.24 1.37
N GLU A 87 3.31 0.32 2.70
CA GLU A 87 3.99 -0.70 3.51
C GLU A 87 3.25 -2.05 3.48
N PHE A 88 1.93 -2.04 3.54
CA PHE A 88 1.15 -3.25 3.32
C PHE A 88 1.45 -3.89 1.96
N ALA A 89 1.63 -3.08 0.91
CA ALA A 89 2.01 -3.58 -0.40
C ALA A 89 3.44 -4.14 -0.44
N HIS A 90 4.40 -3.54 0.28
CA HIS A 90 5.74 -4.11 0.48
C HIS A 90 5.65 -5.48 1.14
N PHE A 91 4.93 -5.59 2.25
CA PHE A 91 4.70 -6.85 2.94
C PHE A 91 4.10 -7.93 2.02
N ILE A 92 3.04 -7.61 1.28
CA ILE A 92 2.42 -8.57 0.37
C ILE A 92 3.38 -9.02 -0.75
N THR A 93 4.10 -8.09 -1.36
CA THR A 93 4.97 -8.41 -2.50
C THR A 93 6.22 -9.16 -2.05
N LEU A 94 6.88 -8.71 -0.99
CA LEU A 94 8.16 -9.23 -0.52
C LEU A 94 8.02 -10.45 0.40
N CYS A 95 7.09 -10.43 1.35
CA CYS A 95 6.93 -11.50 2.34
C CYS A 95 5.99 -12.60 1.85
N VAL A 96 4.83 -12.25 1.29
CA VAL A 96 3.80 -13.23 0.91
C VAL A 96 4.01 -13.79 -0.50
N CYS A 97 4.24 -12.94 -1.48
CA CYS A 97 4.40 -13.36 -2.88
C CYS A 97 5.84 -13.76 -3.22
N GLY A 98 6.81 -13.43 -2.37
CA GLY A 98 8.23 -13.72 -2.60
C GLY A 98 8.80 -13.04 -3.84
N PHE A 99 8.32 -11.85 -4.19
CA PHE A 99 8.88 -11.07 -5.30
C PHE A 99 10.35 -10.81 -4.99
N ARG A 100 11.23 -11.31 -5.87
CA ARG A 100 12.67 -11.22 -5.62
C ARG A 100 13.14 -9.79 -5.76
N LEU A 101 13.77 -9.25 -4.72
CA LEU A 101 14.58 -8.04 -4.79
C LEU A 101 15.59 -8.22 -5.93
N ALA A 102 15.50 -7.40 -6.97
CA ALA A 102 16.52 -7.40 -8.01
C ALA A 102 17.83 -6.91 -7.38
N ARG A 103 18.80 -7.82 -7.20
CA ARG A 103 20.16 -7.45 -6.78
C ARG A 103 20.89 -6.88 -8.00
N SER A 104 21.13 -5.57 -8.03
CA SER A 104 22.01 -4.94 -9.01
C SER A 104 23.47 -5.29 -8.69
N PHE A 105 23.94 -6.42 -9.20
CA PHE A 105 25.39 -6.62 -9.36
C PHE A 105 25.78 -6.07 -10.74
N GLY A 106 26.04 -4.76 -10.81
CA GLY A 106 26.53 -4.04 -12.00
C GLY A 106 25.62 -2.92 -12.49
N ASP A 107 26.19 -2.01 -13.28
CA ASP A 107 25.53 -0.89 -14.01
C ASP A 107 24.51 -1.40 -15.06
N VAL A 108 23.53 -2.17 -14.62
CA VAL A 108 22.43 -2.67 -15.45
C VAL A 108 21.17 -1.95 -15.00
N ASP A 109 20.56 -1.20 -15.92
CA ASP A 109 19.26 -0.55 -15.72
C ASP A 109 18.24 -1.61 -15.25
N VAL A 110 17.87 -1.57 -13.97
CA VAL A 110 16.85 -2.45 -13.42
C VAL A 110 15.51 -1.97 -13.97
N PRO A 111 14.76 -2.81 -14.72
CA PRO A 111 13.46 -2.38 -15.22
C PRO A 111 12.56 -1.94 -14.05
N PRO A 112 11.78 -0.84 -14.16
CA PRO A 112 10.99 -0.32 -13.04
C PRO A 112 10.03 -1.35 -12.41
N TYR A 113 9.59 -2.36 -13.16
CA TYR A 113 8.75 -3.42 -12.63
C TYR A 113 9.48 -4.41 -11.71
N CYS A 114 10.80 -4.36 -11.64
CA CYS A 114 11.64 -5.14 -10.72
C CYS A 114 12.02 -4.35 -9.46
N ASP A 115 11.68 -3.06 -9.40
CA ASP A 115 11.93 -2.19 -8.25
C ASP A 115 10.83 -2.39 -7.19
N PRO A 116 11.16 -2.85 -5.97
CA PRO A 116 10.21 -3.04 -4.87
C PRO A 116 9.40 -1.78 -4.55
N GLU A 117 10.02 -0.60 -4.59
CA GLU A 117 9.32 0.66 -4.30
C GLU A 117 8.28 0.97 -5.35
N TRP A 118 8.62 0.75 -6.62
CA TRP A 118 7.67 0.91 -7.71
C TRP A 118 6.54 -0.12 -7.61
N GLN A 119 6.85 -1.37 -7.28
CA GLN A 119 5.86 -2.44 -7.12
C GLN A 119 4.89 -2.12 -5.97
N ALA A 120 5.40 -1.75 -4.80
CA ALA A 120 4.60 -1.37 -3.64
C ALA A 120 3.70 -0.18 -3.96
N LYS A 121 4.26 0.87 -4.57
CA LYS A 121 3.49 2.06 -5.00
C LYS A 121 2.37 1.72 -5.98
N CYS A 122 2.63 0.83 -6.94
CA CYS A 122 1.63 0.40 -7.90
C CYS A 122 0.53 -0.46 -7.27
N LEU A 123 0.88 -1.39 -6.38
CA LEU A 123 -0.09 -2.23 -5.70
C LEU A 123 -0.94 -1.42 -4.71
N ALA A 124 -0.33 -0.55 -3.90
CA ALA A 124 -1.04 0.36 -3.00
C ALA A 124 -2.03 1.26 -3.75
N GLY A 125 -1.62 1.81 -4.90
CA GLY A 125 -2.50 2.60 -5.75
C GLY A 125 -3.72 1.84 -6.23
N GLU A 126 -3.55 0.60 -6.72
CA GLU A 126 -4.67 -0.24 -7.18
C GLU A 126 -5.54 -0.78 -6.03
N LEU A 127 -4.97 -1.00 -4.84
CA LEU A 127 -5.74 -1.37 -3.65
C LEU A 127 -6.62 -0.23 -3.16
N MET A 128 -6.03 0.97 -3.01
CA MET A 128 -6.72 2.14 -2.47
C MET A 128 -7.63 2.83 -3.50
N ILE A 129 -7.30 2.71 -4.78
CA ILE A 129 -7.98 3.37 -5.90
C ILE A 129 -8.11 2.36 -7.06
N ASP A 130 -9.11 1.48 -6.94
CA ASP A 130 -9.38 0.45 -7.95
C ASP A 130 -9.70 1.10 -9.30
N SER A 131 -8.88 0.79 -10.32
CA SER A 131 -8.95 1.46 -11.62
C SER A 131 -10.28 1.26 -12.35
N ASP A 132 -10.95 0.14 -12.10
CA ASP A 132 -12.21 -0.18 -12.77
C ASP A 132 -13.38 0.54 -12.08
N LEU A 133 -13.34 0.62 -10.74
CA LEU A 133 -14.38 1.32 -9.97
C LEU A 133 -14.36 2.84 -10.19
N VAL A 134 -13.19 3.45 -10.33
CA VAL A 134 -13.06 4.92 -10.47
C VAL A 134 -13.18 5.42 -11.90
N LYS A 135 -13.42 4.53 -12.86
CA LYS A 135 -13.46 4.89 -14.28
C LYS A 135 -14.55 5.93 -14.56
N GLY A 136 -14.14 7.06 -15.12
CA GLY A 136 -15.04 8.17 -15.44
C GLY A 136 -15.31 9.13 -14.27
N MET A 137 -14.76 8.89 -13.08
CA MET A 137 -14.83 9.83 -11.96
C MET A 137 -13.83 10.97 -12.11
N SER A 138 -14.18 12.12 -11.56
CA SER A 138 -13.26 13.24 -11.40
C SER A 138 -12.25 12.98 -10.27
N ARG A 139 -11.12 13.70 -10.29
CA ARG A 139 -10.10 13.63 -9.23
C ARG A 139 -10.66 13.91 -7.84
N SER A 140 -11.60 14.84 -7.73
CA SER A 140 -12.26 15.18 -6.47
C SER A 140 -13.14 14.05 -5.98
N GLU A 141 -13.94 13.44 -6.86
CA GLU A 141 -14.77 12.28 -6.50
C GLU A 141 -13.93 11.09 -6.05
N VAL A 142 -12.79 10.83 -6.70
CA VAL A 142 -11.87 9.76 -6.28
C VAL A 142 -11.26 10.07 -4.93
N SER A 143 -10.78 11.30 -4.72
CA SER A 143 -10.19 11.72 -3.45
C SER A 143 -11.19 11.55 -2.30
N GLU A 144 -12.44 11.97 -2.49
CA GLU A 144 -13.50 11.87 -1.48
C GLU A 144 -13.95 10.43 -1.25
N LYS A 145 -14.32 9.70 -2.30
CA LYS A 145 -14.94 8.36 -2.17
C LYS A 145 -13.94 7.26 -1.80
N CYS A 146 -12.68 7.36 -2.25
CA CYS A 146 -11.62 6.45 -1.84
C CYS A 146 -10.92 6.91 -0.54
N GLY A 147 -11.14 8.18 -0.14
CA GLY A 147 -10.52 8.82 1.01
C GLY A 147 -8.99 8.95 0.91
N VAL A 148 -8.51 9.23 -0.30
CA VAL A 148 -7.08 9.45 -0.61
C VAL A 148 -6.82 10.92 -0.86
N SER A 149 -5.55 11.35 -0.86
CA SER A 149 -5.22 12.73 -1.22
C SER A 149 -5.57 13.04 -2.69
N TYR A 150 -5.81 14.32 -2.98
CA TYR A 150 -6.07 14.78 -4.35
C TYR A 150 -4.93 14.41 -5.31
N ASP A 151 -3.68 14.47 -4.84
CA ASP A 151 -2.51 14.12 -5.63
C ASP A 151 -2.42 12.61 -5.91
N ALA A 152 -2.78 11.76 -4.95
CA ALA A 152 -2.87 10.31 -5.16
C ALA A 152 -3.96 9.98 -6.19
N ALA A 153 -5.15 10.59 -6.07
CA ALA A 153 -6.24 10.46 -7.04
C ALA A 153 -5.80 10.89 -8.45
N LYS A 154 -5.15 12.06 -8.56
CA LYS A 154 -4.61 12.58 -9.82
C LYS A 154 -3.58 11.63 -10.44
N LEU A 155 -2.65 11.13 -9.63
CA LEU A 155 -1.61 10.22 -10.09
C LEU A 155 -2.21 8.92 -10.62
N GLN A 156 -3.14 8.31 -9.88
CA GLN A 156 -3.75 7.06 -10.30
C GLN A 156 -4.55 7.22 -11.59
N LEU A 157 -5.42 8.23 -11.67
CA LEU A 157 -6.23 8.50 -12.87
C LEU A 157 -5.37 8.76 -14.12
N SER A 158 -4.12 9.20 -13.98
CA SER A 158 -3.21 9.38 -15.11
C SER A 158 -2.61 8.08 -15.66
N LYS A 159 -2.81 6.95 -14.95
CA LYS A 159 -2.25 5.62 -15.26
C LYS A 159 -3.31 4.59 -15.66
N ILE A 160 -4.59 4.98 -15.69
CA ILE A 160 -5.74 4.16 -16.11
C ILE A 160 -5.96 4.36 -17.61
#